data_AF-A0A6P5BD11-F1
#
_entry.id   AF-A0A6P5BD11-F1
#
_cell.length_a   1.000
_cell.length_b   1.000
_cell.length_c   1.000
_cell.angle_alpha   90.00
_cell.angle_beta   90.00
_cell.angle_gamma   90.00
#
_symmetry.space_group_name_H-M   'P 1'
#
loop_
_entity.id
_entity.type
_entity.pdbx_description
1 polymer ?
#
loop_
_entity_poly.entity_id
_entity_poly.type
_entity_poly.pdbx_seq_one_letter_code
_entity_poly.pdbx_strand_id
1 'polypeptide(L)'
;MAADEVAGGARKATKSKLFEFLVHGVRPGMPSGARMPHQGAPMGPPGSPYMGSPAVRPGLAPAGMEPARKRAAPPPGQSQAQSQGQPVPTAPARSRSAKRRKMADKILPQRIRELVPESQAYMDLLAFERKLDQTIMRKRVDIQEALKRPMKQKRKLRLYISNTFNPAKPDAEDSDGSIASWELRVEGKLLDDVRPGPGLSRCPGPSKQKRKFSSFFKSLVIELDKDLYGPDNHLVEWHRTPTTQETDGFQVKRPGDLSVRCTLLLMLDYQPPQFKLDPRLARLLGLHTQSRSAIVQALWQYVKTNRLQDSHDKEYINGDKYFQQIFDCPRLKFSEIPQRLTALLLPPDPIVINHVISVDPSDQKKTACYDIDVEVEEPLKGQMSSFLLSTANQQEISALDSKIHETIESINQLKIQRDFMLSFSRDPKGYIQDLLRSQSRDLKVMTDVAGNPEEERRAEFYHQPWSQEAVSRYFYCKIQQRRQELEQSLVVRNT
;
A
#
# COMPACT_ATOMS: atom_id res chain seq x y z
N MET A 1 32.96 60.13 -8.56
CA MET A 1 33.80 58.91 -8.62
C MET A 1 33.24 57.93 -7.61
N ALA A 2 33.00 56.66 -8.01
CA ALA A 2 32.39 55.55 -7.23
C ALA A 2 30.96 55.84 -6.68
N ALA A 3 29.91 55.02 -6.87
CA ALA A 3 29.73 53.57 -6.69
C ALA A 3 29.75 53.14 -5.21
N ASP A 4 28.80 52.37 -4.65
CA ASP A 4 27.78 51.51 -5.29
C ASP A 4 26.49 51.25 -4.44
N GLU A 5 25.51 50.57 -5.05
CA GLU A 5 24.30 49.85 -4.54
C GLU A 5 23.59 50.23 -3.21
N VAL A 6 22.29 50.57 -3.30
CA VAL A 6 21.24 50.09 -2.36
C VAL A 6 19.94 49.76 -3.11
N ALA A 7 19.61 48.47 -3.23
CA ALA A 7 18.31 48.00 -3.73
C ALA A 7 17.44 47.44 -2.57
N GLY A 8 16.45 48.22 -2.14
CA GLY A 8 15.35 47.73 -1.29
C GLY A 8 14.14 47.29 -2.15
N GLY A 9 13.31 46.33 -1.74
CA GLY A 9 13.40 45.46 -0.58
C GLY A 9 12.19 44.52 -0.54
N ALA A 10 12.40 43.22 -0.33
CA ALA A 10 11.30 42.26 -0.29
C ALA A 10 11.56 41.05 0.62
N ARG A 11 10.61 40.79 1.53
CA ARG A 11 10.33 39.48 2.16
C ARG A 11 11.38 38.91 3.15
N LYS A 12 11.42 39.49 4.36
CA LYS A 12 11.58 38.72 5.61
C LYS A 12 10.41 38.96 6.55
N ALA A 13 9.27 38.34 6.27
CA ALA A 13 8.17 38.27 7.24
C ALA A 13 8.53 37.19 8.29
N THR A 14 8.68 37.59 9.54
CA THR A 14 9.15 36.72 10.62
C THR A 14 8.13 35.64 11.00
N LYS A 15 8.63 34.41 11.24
CA LYS A 15 7.84 33.21 11.62
C LYS A 15 6.87 33.40 12.81
N SER A 16 7.07 34.43 13.63
CA SER A 16 6.30 34.67 14.87
C SER A 16 4.79 34.88 14.64
N LYS A 17 4.40 35.66 13.63
CA LYS A 17 2.97 36.02 13.41
C LYS A 17 2.10 34.86 12.91
N LEU A 18 2.70 33.81 12.35
CA LEU A 18 1.98 32.59 11.98
C LEU A 18 1.69 31.69 13.20
N PHE A 19 2.41 31.88 14.30
CA PHE A 19 2.26 31.09 15.52
C PHE A 19 1.08 31.59 16.37
N GLU A 20 0.95 32.91 16.59
CA GLU A 20 -0.20 33.48 17.33
C GLU A 20 -1.55 33.18 16.66
N PHE A 21 -1.62 33.24 15.32
CA PHE A 21 -2.88 33.05 14.59
C PHE A 21 -3.43 31.62 14.66
N LEU A 22 -2.58 30.61 14.93
CA LEU A 22 -3.01 29.21 15.07
C LEU A 22 -3.37 28.82 16.51
N VAL A 23 -2.85 29.53 17.51
CA VAL A 23 -3.02 29.15 18.94
C VAL A 23 -4.29 29.77 19.55
N HIS A 24 -4.73 30.94 19.10
CA HIS A 24 -5.85 31.67 19.71
C HIS A 24 -7.15 31.71 18.87
N GLY A 25 -7.40 30.67 18.08
CA GLY A 25 -8.61 30.51 17.27
C GLY A 25 -9.91 30.19 18.04
N VAL A 26 -10.27 30.99 19.04
CA VAL A 26 -11.59 30.91 19.72
C VAL A 26 -12.26 32.28 19.70
N ARG A 27 -13.35 32.38 18.93
CA ARG A 27 -14.22 33.57 18.87
C ARG A 27 -15.28 33.46 19.99
N PRO A 28 -15.50 34.46 20.85
CA PRO A 28 -16.51 34.35 21.92
C PRO A 28 -17.93 34.53 21.37
N GLY A 29 -18.86 33.64 21.72
CA GLY A 29 -20.29 33.85 21.41
C GLY A 29 -21.21 32.63 21.57
N MET A 30 -22.12 32.72 22.55
CA MET A 30 -23.38 31.95 22.71
C MET A 30 -23.33 30.50 23.25
N PRO A 31 -24.42 30.03 23.93
CA PRO A 31 -24.28 29.27 25.18
C PRO A 31 -24.71 27.79 25.13
N SER A 32 -24.39 27.07 26.22
CA SER A 32 -24.69 25.66 26.47
C SER A 32 -26.17 25.27 26.38
N GLY A 33 -26.45 24.12 25.78
CA GLY A 33 -27.76 23.46 25.80
C GLY A 33 -27.68 21.98 26.21
N ALA A 34 -28.56 21.61 27.15
CA ALA A 34 -29.01 20.27 27.59
C ALA A 34 -28.11 19.02 27.35
N ARG A 35 -27.69 18.41 28.48
CA ARG A 35 -27.02 17.10 28.55
C ARG A 35 -28.08 16.01 28.81
N MET A 36 -28.21 15.01 27.93
CA MET A 36 -28.99 13.79 28.17
C MET A 36 -28.07 12.57 28.27
N PRO A 37 -28.31 11.60 29.18
CA PRO A 37 -27.47 10.43 29.36
C PRO A 37 -27.87 9.29 28.42
N HIS A 38 -26.89 8.60 27.82
CA HIS A 38 -27.14 7.30 27.19
C HIS A 38 -26.50 6.17 28.02
N GLN A 39 -27.25 5.08 28.14
CA GLN A 39 -26.99 3.93 29.01
C GLN A 39 -25.69 3.19 28.65
N GLY A 40 -24.97 2.71 29.67
CA GLY A 40 -23.86 1.76 29.53
C GLY A 40 -24.32 0.31 29.68
N ALA A 41 -23.62 -0.62 29.03
CA ALA A 41 -23.86 -2.05 29.16
C ALA A 41 -23.23 -2.61 30.46
N PRO A 42 -23.83 -3.63 31.11
CA PRO A 42 -23.34 -4.16 32.37
C PRO A 42 -22.18 -5.16 32.18
N MET A 43 -21.11 -4.97 32.95
CA MET A 43 -20.05 -5.97 33.17
C MET A 43 -20.30 -6.69 34.51
N GLY A 44 -20.16 -8.03 34.52
CA GLY A 44 -20.37 -8.85 35.71
C GLY A 44 -19.23 -8.73 36.75
N PRO A 45 -19.48 -9.11 38.03
CA PRO A 45 -18.54 -8.92 39.14
C PRO A 45 -17.46 -10.01 39.25
N PRO A 46 -16.36 -9.76 39.99
CA PRO A 46 -15.19 -10.64 40.04
C PRO A 46 -15.22 -11.69 41.16
N GLY A 47 -14.57 -12.83 40.92
CA GLY A 47 -14.26 -13.86 41.93
C GLY A 47 -12.76 -13.99 42.19
N SER A 48 -12.38 -14.29 43.43
CA SER A 48 -10.99 -14.36 43.93
C SER A 48 -10.60 -15.80 44.38
N PRO A 49 -9.32 -16.11 44.69
CA PRO A 49 -8.70 -17.40 44.35
C PRO A 49 -8.35 -18.32 45.52
N TYR A 50 -8.27 -19.65 45.33
CA TYR A 50 -7.60 -20.58 46.24
C TYR A 50 -7.03 -21.87 45.58
N MET A 51 -5.69 -22.06 45.70
CA MET A 51 -4.95 -23.29 46.07
C MET A 51 -5.07 -24.66 45.32
N GLY A 52 -4.06 -24.98 44.47
CA GLY A 52 -3.03 -26.02 44.70
C GLY A 52 -3.28 -27.56 44.64
N SER A 53 -2.89 -28.21 43.51
CA SER A 53 -2.03 -29.44 43.36
C SER A 53 -2.39 -30.82 44.02
N PRO A 54 -1.68 -31.96 43.73
CA PRO A 54 -1.40 -32.63 42.44
C PRO A 54 -1.55 -34.20 42.44
N ALA A 55 -1.70 -34.86 41.28
CA ALA A 55 -1.48 -36.33 41.09
C ALA A 55 -1.27 -36.69 39.58
N VAL A 56 -0.11 -37.24 39.13
CA VAL A 56 0.33 -38.67 39.04
C VAL A 56 -0.16 -39.45 37.80
N ARG A 57 0.79 -40.06 37.05
CA ARG A 57 0.65 -40.95 35.87
C ARG A 57 0.61 -42.45 36.28
N PRO A 58 0.06 -43.34 35.43
CA PRO A 58 0.88 -44.19 34.52
C PRO A 58 0.66 -43.85 33.02
N GLY A 59 1.10 -44.58 31.98
CA GLY A 59 1.95 -45.80 31.86
C GLY A 59 2.32 -46.10 30.37
N LEU A 60 3.03 -47.20 30.09
CA LEU A 60 3.40 -47.75 28.75
C LEU A 60 2.90 -49.23 28.65
N ALA A 61 2.93 -50.03 27.56
CA ALA A 61 3.71 -50.11 26.29
C ALA A 61 2.94 -51.04 25.26
N PRO A 62 3.51 -51.67 24.20
CA PRO A 62 4.74 -51.41 23.40
C PRO A 62 4.60 -51.58 21.84
N ALA A 63 5.64 -51.15 21.12
CA ALA A 63 6.29 -51.73 19.90
C ALA A 63 5.55 -52.00 18.55
N GLY A 64 6.19 -51.52 17.47
CA GLY A 64 5.99 -51.94 16.07
C GLY A 64 6.94 -51.17 15.13
N MET A 65 7.87 -51.85 14.45
CA MET A 65 9.00 -51.28 13.68
C MET A 65 9.09 -51.92 12.28
N GLU A 66 9.68 -51.23 11.28
CA GLU A 66 10.07 -51.64 9.89
C GLU A 66 9.41 -50.80 8.75
N PRO A 67 9.98 -50.71 7.53
CA PRO A 67 11.29 -50.12 7.26
C PRO A 67 11.32 -49.18 6.01
N ALA A 68 12.52 -48.74 5.64
CA ALA A 68 12.80 -47.74 4.61
C ALA A 68 12.37 -48.08 3.16
N ARG A 69 12.05 -47.04 2.36
CA ARG A 69 12.13 -47.07 0.89
C ARG A 69 13.14 -46.05 0.37
N LYS A 70 14.17 -46.54 -0.34
CA LYS A 70 15.20 -45.72 -1.01
C LYS A 70 14.69 -45.20 -2.36
N ARG A 71 15.26 -44.06 -2.79
CA ARG A 71 15.00 -43.41 -4.09
C ARG A 71 15.93 -43.98 -5.17
N ALA A 72 15.45 -44.04 -6.41
CA ALA A 72 16.17 -44.65 -7.54
C ALA A 72 17.36 -43.81 -8.06
N ALA A 73 18.28 -44.48 -8.78
CA ALA A 73 19.48 -43.89 -9.39
C ALA A 73 19.51 -44.11 -10.92
N PRO A 74 20.18 -43.22 -11.70
CA PRO A 74 20.65 -43.49 -13.06
C PRO A 74 22.14 -43.95 -13.10
N PRO A 75 22.64 -44.46 -14.24
CA PRO A 75 23.88 -45.25 -14.35
C PRO A 75 25.19 -44.43 -14.53
N PRO A 76 26.37 -45.06 -14.40
CA PRO A 76 27.67 -44.36 -14.35
C PRO A 76 28.33 -44.11 -15.71
N GLY A 77 29.16 -43.05 -15.78
CA GLY A 77 30.08 -42.75 -16.87
C GLY A 77 31.36 -42.09 -16.34
N GLN A 78 32.51 -42.40 -16.93
CA GLN A 78 33.85 -41.88 -16.60
C GLN A 78 33.95 -40.37 -17.01
N SER A 79 34.79 -39.48 -16.46
CA SER A 79 36.24 -39.56 -16.28
C SER A 79 36.83 -38.42 -15.41
N GLN A 80 37.99 -38.69 -14.80
CA GLN A 80 39.15 -37.81 -14.48
C GLN A 80 39.00 -36.33 -13.96
N ALA A 81 39.51 -36.15 -12.74
CA ALA A 81 40.49 -35.15 -12.28
C ALA A 81 40.43 -33.66 -12.71
N GLN A 82 40.29 -32.76 -11.72
CA GLN A 82 41.43 -31.95 -11.23
C GLN A 82 41.13 -31.21 -9.91
N SER A 83 42.18 -30.92 -9.16
CA SER A 83 42.17 -30.20 -7.88
C SER A 83 42.55 -28.72 -8.05
N GLN A 84 41.84 -27.80 -7.38
CA GLN A 84 42.46 -26.64 -6.73
C GLN A 84 41.49 -26.00 -5.73
N GLY A 85 42.00 -25.63 -4.55
CA GLY A 85 41.20 -25.03 -3.48
C GLY A 85 41.15 -23.51 -3.55
N GLN A 86 40.05 -22.93 -3.06
CA GLN A 86 39.96 -21.52 -2.69
C GLN A 86 39.50 -21.40 -1.23
N PRO A 87 40.01 -20.42 -0.45
CA PRO A 87 39.62 -20.26 0.95
C PRO A 87 38.24 -19.63 1.09
N VAL A 88 37.50 -20.09 2.11
CA VAL A 88 36.19 -19.56 2.49
C VAL A 88 36.34 -18.13 3.04
N PRO A 89 35.59 -17.13 2.52
CA PRO A 89 35.57 -15.80 3.14
C PRO A 89 34.85 -15.86 4.49
N THR A 90 35.51 -15.41 5.55
CA THR A 90 34.91 -15.27 6.87
C THR A 90 33.80 -14.21 6.85
N ALA A 91 32.58 -14.62 7.20
CA ALA A 91 31.46 -13.69 7.31
C ALA A 91 31.72 -12.70 8.48
N PRO A 92 31.60 -11.37 8.26
CA PRO A 92 31.73 -10.41 9.35
C PRO A 92 30.60 -10.61 10.35
N ALA A 93 30.92 -10.48 11.64
CA ALA A 93 29.98 -10.65 12.72
C ALA A 93 28.74 -9.75 12.52
N ARG A 94 27.55 -10.35 12.51
CA ARG A 94 26.28 -9.61 12.45
C ARG A 94 26.25 -8.58 13.58
N SER A 95 26.21 -7.30 13.22
CA SER A 95 25.93 -6.24 14.17
C SER A 95 24.62 -6.56 14.90
N ARG A 96 24.61 -6.35 16.23
CA ARG A 96 23.39 -6.52 17.03
C ARG A 96 22.31 -5.65 16.41
N SER A 97 21.25 -6.28 15.94
CA SER A 97 20.11 -5.60 15.31
C SER A 97 19.64 -4.47 16.21
N ALA A 98 19.58 -3.25 15.66
CA ALA A 98 19.07 -2.10 16.38
C ALA A 98 17.66 -2.44 16.88
N LYS A 99 17.52 -2.60 18.20
CA LYS A 99 16.21 -2.83 18.83
C LYS A 99 15.29 -1.70 18.35
N ARG A 100 14.12 -2.05 17.78
CA ARG A 100 13.12 -1.07 17.36
C ARG A 100 12.85 -0.12 18.53
N ARG A 101 13.32 1.13 18.39
CA ARG A 101 13.30 2.16 19.44
C ARG A 101 11.85 2.37 19.88
N LYS A 102 11.61 2.44 21.18
CA LYS A 102 10.26 2.46 21.75
C LYS A 102 9.83 3.89 21.98
N MET A 103 8.52 4.14 21.92
CA MET A 103 7.99 5.49 22.16
C MET A 103 8.22 6.00 23.59
N ALA A 104 8.44 5.10 24.55
CA ALA A 104 8.87 5.43 25.90
C ALA A 104 10.24 6.14 25.93
N ASP A 105 11.12 5.82 24.98
CA ASP A 105 12.49 6.32 24.92
C ASP A 105 12.54 7.80 24.45
N LYS A 106 11.43 8.33 23.90
CA LYS A 106 11.24 9.76 23.57
C LYS A 106 10.63 10.60 24.70
N ILE A 107 10.16 9.99 25.81
CA ILE A 107 9.36 10.68 26.85
C ILE A 107 10.24 11.13 28.03
N LEU A 108 10.13 12.40 28.44
CA LEU A 108 10.82 12.92 29.62
C LEU A 108 10.19 12.39 30.92
N PRO A 109 10.98 11.79 31.85
CA PRO A 109 10.48 11.36 33.15
C PRO A 109 9.84 12.50 33.94
N GLN A 110 8.78 12.18 34.70
CA GLN A 110 7.99 13.19 35.41
C GLN A 110 8.82 14.06 36.37
N ARG A 111 9.78 13.45 37.08
CA ARG A 111 10.71 14.18 37.98
C ARG A 111 11.61 15.19 37.26
N ILE A 112 11.79 15.09 35.95
CA ILE A 112 12.47 16.12 35.13
C ILE A 112 11.47 17.18 34.70
N ARG A 113 10.24 16.77 34.36
CA ARG A 113 9.18 17.69 33.93
C ARG A 113 8.76 18.69 35.01
N GLU A 114 8.75 18.26 36.27
CA GLU A 114 8.47 19.11 37.44
C GLU A 114 9.59 20.14 37.73
N LEU A 115 10.78 19.97 37.15
CA LEU A 115 11.94 20.85 37.35
C LEU A 115 12.13 21.91 36.25
N VAL A 116 11.56 21.68 35.06
CA VAL A 116 11.81 22.49 33.86
C VAL A 116 10.46 22.77 33.17
N PRO A 117 9.92 24.00 33.23
CA PRO A 117 8.58 24.30 32.71
C PRO A 117 8.47 24.11 31.19
N GLU A 118 9.55 24.35 30.44
CA GLU A 118 9.61 24.16 28.98
C GLU A 118 9.44 22.69 28.56
N SER A 119 9.62 21.74 29.49
CA SER A 119 9.39 20.32 29.23
C SER A 119 7.95 20.00 28.82
N GLN A 120 6.98 20.82 29.23
CA GLN A 120 5.59 20.65 28.82
C GLN A 120 5.42 20.96 27.32
N ALA A 121 6.06 22.01 26.81
CA ALA A 121 6.03 22.34 25.39
C ALA A 121 6.65 21.21 24.52
N TYR A 122 7.69 20.54 25.01
CA TYR A 122 8.22 19.33 24.35
C TYR A 122 7.22 18.16 24.34
N MET A 123 6.50 17.93 25.45
CA MET A 123 5.45 16.90 25.51
C MET A 123 4.27 17.21 24.58
N ASP A 124 3.92 18.48 24.41
CA ASP A 124 2.87 18.94 23.49
C ASP A 124 3.31 18.79 22.03
N LEU A 125 4.58 19.05 21.71
CA LEU A 125 5.17 18.75 20.39
C LEU A 125 5.12 17.25 20.08
N LEU A 126 5.45 16.35 21.03
CA LEU A 126 5.30 14.90 20.87
C LEU A 126 3.82 14.46 20.71
N ALA A 127 2.88 15.21 21.28
CA ALA A 127 1.45 14.95 21.10
C ALA A 127 0.95 15.43 19.73
N PHE A 128 1.53 16.52 19.21
CA PHE A 128 1.26 17.03 17.87
C PHE A 128 1.88 16.15 16.78
N GLU A 129 3.15 15.75 16.91
CA GLU A 129 3.86 14.77 16.06
C GLU A 129 2.99 13.51 15.87
N ARG A 130 2.53 12.91 16.96
CA ARG A 130 1.63 11.75 16.94
C ARG A 130 0.35 11.96 16.12
N LYS A 131 -0.30 13.12 16.25
CA LYS A 131 -1.53 13.44 15.50
C LYS A 131 -1.24 13.68 14.02
N LEU A 132 -0.11 14.33 13.72
CA LEU A 132 0.37 14.60 12.37
C LEU A 132 0.69 13.28 11.64
N ASP A 133 1.50 12.41 12.25
CA ASP A 133 1.87 11.09 11.69
C ASP A 133 0.64 10.20 11.45
N GLN A 134 -0.29 10.15 12.41
CA GLN A 134 -1.56 9.43 12.23
C GLN A 134 -2.37 9.97 11.05
N THR A 135 -2.35 11.29 10.84
CA THR A 135 -3.08 11.95 9.74
C THR A 135 -2.39 11.69 8.40
N ILE A 136 -1.05 11.79 8.34
CA ILE A 136 -0.23 11.49 7.16
C ILE A 136 -0.42 10.02 6.78
N MET A 137 -0.28 9.09 7.72
CA MET A 137 -0.43 7.66 7.45
C MET A 137 -1.85 7.31 6.99
N ARG A 138 -2.89 7.90 7.61
CA ARG A 138 -4.27 7.75 7.14
C ARG A 138 -4.43 8.26 5.72
N LYS A 139 -3.95 9.48 5.42
CA LYS A 139 -4.01 10.06 4.07
C LYS A 139 -3.22 9.26 3.04
N ARG A 140 -2.10 8.63 3.44
CA ARG A 140 -1.33 7.72 2.59
C ARG A 140 -2.15 6.48 2.22
N VAL A 141 -2.89 5.90 3.17
CA VAL A 141 -3.81 4.79 2.91
C VAL A 141 -5.02 5.23 2.09
N ASP A 142 -5.63 6.38 2.38
CA ASP A 142 -6.73 6.97 1.59
C ASP A 142 -6.31 7.12 0.11
N ILE A 143 -5.10 7.64 -0.15
CA ILE A 143 -4.55 7.81 -1.50
C ILE A 143 -4.24 6.45 -2.16
N GLN A 144 -3.70 5.48 -1.41
CA GLN A 144 -3.51 4.11 -1.91
C GLN A 144 -4.82 3.42 -2.27
N GLU A 145 -5.92 3.69 -1.56
CA GLU A 145 -7.24 3.17 -1.92
C GLU A 145 -7.83 3.90 -3.13
N ALA A 146 -7.72 5.24 -3.17
CA ALA A 146 -8.18 6.06 -4.29
C ALA A 146 -7.51 5.62 -5.61
N LEU A 147 -6.20 5.38 -5.60
CA LEU A 147 -5.43 4.92 -6.77
C LEU A 147 -5.80 3.52 -7.26
N LYS A 148 -6.48 2.68 -6.47
CA LYS A 148 -7.04 1.40 -6.94
C LYS A 148 -8.28 1.59 -7.81
N ARG A 149 -8.93 2.74 -7.73
CA ARG A 149 -10.10 3.10 -8.53
C ARG A 149 -9.61 3.84 -9.78
N PRO A 150 -10.03 3.45 -11.01
CA PRO A 150 -9.58 4.14 -12.21
C PRO A 150 -10.11 5.57 -12.25
N MET A 151 -9.21 6.55 -12.03
CA MET A 151 -9.52 7.98 -12.09
C MET A 151 -9.48 8.47 -13.53
N LYS A 152 -10.62 8.39 -14.20
CA LYS A 152 -10.78 8.80 -15.59
C LYS A 152 -11.82 9.89 -15.77
N GLN A 153 -11.59 10.70 -16.80
CA GLN A 153 -12.50 11.75 -17.23
C GLN A 153 -12.88 11.55 -18.71
N LYS A 154 -14.17 11.66 -19.03
CA LYS A 154 -14.62 11.72 -20.43
C LYS A 154 -14.17 13.04 -21.06
N ARG A 155 -13.60 12.95 -22.26
CA ARG A 155 -13.15 14.08 -23.08
C ARG A 155 -13.55 13.82 -24.53
N LYS A 156 -13.77 14.88 -25.31
CA LYS A 156 -14.06 14.76 -26.74
C LYS A 156 -12.78 14.64 -27.54
N LEU A 157 -12.65 13.56 -28.30
CA LEU A 157 -11.67 13.39 -29.36
C LEU A 157 -12.34 13.78 -30.68
N ARG A 158 -11.86 14.84 -31.34
CA ARG A 158 -12.36 15.24 -32.65
C ARG A 158 -11.58 14.50 -33.73
N LEU A 159 -12.29 13.70 -34.53
CA LEU A 159 -11.83 13.05 -35.73
C LEU A 159 -12.03 13.97 -36.93
N TYR A 160 -11.05 14.02 -37.82
CA TYR A 160 -11.07 14.72 -39.10
C TYR A 160 -10.85 13.70 -40.21
N ILE A 161 -11.79 13.61 -41.14
CA ILE A 161 -11.69 12.77 -42.34
C ILE A 161 -11.69 13.70 -43.55
N SER A 162 -10.64 13.62 -44.37
CA SER A 162 -10.49 14.42 -45.59
C SER A 162 -9.97 13.57 -46.73
N ASN A 163 -10.54 13.76 -47.92
CA ASN A 163 -10.12 13.16 -49.17
C ASN A 163 -9.45 14.20 -50.09
N THR A 164 -8.31 13.82 -50.69
CA THR A 164 -7.63 14.60 -51.73
C THR A 164 -7.54 13.74 -52.99
N PHE A 165 -7.98 14.26 -54.15
CA PHE A 165 -7.87 13.55 -55.42
C PHE A 165 -6.78 14.18 -56.30
N ASN A 166 -5.84 13.36 -56.76
CA ASN A 166 -4.77 13.72 -57.66
C ASN A 166 -5.10 13.17 -59.06
N PRO A 167 -5.49 14.02 -60.03
CA PRO A 167 -5.78 13.57 -61.38
C PRO A 167 -4.50 13.08 -62.09
N ALA A 168 -4.68 12.21 -63.07
CA ALA A 168 -3.60 11.77 -63.94
C ALA A 168 -3.00 12.97 -64.71
N LYS A 169 -1.67 13.04 -64.80
CA LYS A 169 -0.98 14.01 -65.65
C LYS A 169 -0.63 13.35 -66.99
N PRO A 170 -1.03 13.91 -68.15
CA PRO A 170 -0.73 13.33 -69.45
C PRO A 170 0.73 13.53 -69.88
N ASP A 171 1.40 14.60 -69.43
CA ASP A 171 2.72 14.98 -69.91
C ASP A 171 3.82 14.72 -68.86
N ALA A 172 4.47 13.56 -68.99
CA ALA A 172 5.77 13.25 -68.37
C ALA A 172 6.61 12.47 -69.38
N GLU A 173 7.46 13.17 -70.14
CA GLU A 173 8.22 12.57 -71.26
C GLU A 173 9.37 11.64 -70.83
N ASP A 174 9.60 11.45 -69.52
CA ASP A 174 10.51 10.44 -68.99
C ASP A 174 9.94 9.77 -67.72
N SER A 175 9.77 8.44 -67.78
CA SER A 175 9.23 7.52 -66.76
C SER A 175 7.72 7.56 -66.46
N ASP A 176 7.07 6.45 -66.84
CA ASP A 176 5.83 5.84 -66.32
C ASP A 176 4.65 6.78 -65.98
N GLY A 177 3.61 6.74 -66.82
CA GLY A 177 2.48 7.68 -66.80
C GLY A 177 1.79 7.81 -65.44
N SER A 178 1.55 9.05 -65.00
CA SER A 178 1.01 9.34 -63.67
C SER A 178 -0.45 8.88 -63.54
N ILE A 179 -0.66 7.72 -62.91
CA ILE A 179 -2.00 7.15 -62.66
C ILE A 179 -2.80 8.04 -61.69
N ALA A 180 -4.07 8.28 -62.01
CA ALA A 180 -5.00 9.00 -61.14
C ALA A 180 -5.12 8.30 -59.78
N SER A 181 -5.07 9.07 -58.68
CA SER A 181 -5.06 8.50 -57.33
C SER A 181 -5.70 9.40 -56.29
N TRP A 182 -6.41 8.79 -55.35
CA TRP A 182 -6.97 9.47 -54.19
C TRP A 182 -6.14 9.18 -52.93
N GLU A 183 -6.16 10.13 -52.01
CA GLU A 183 -5.62 10.04 -50.66
C GLU A 183 -6.75 10.26 -49.66
N LEU A 184 -6.96 9.29 -48.77
CA LEU A 184 -7.82 9.42 -47.60
C LEU A 184 -6.95 9.66 -46.37
N ARG A 185 -7.24 10.73 -45.64
CA ARG A 185 -6.53 11.15 -44.43
C ARG A 185 -7.49 11.14 -43.26
N VAL A 186 -7.11 10.43 -42.20
CA VAL A 186 -7.87 10.22 -40.97
C VAL A 186 -7.01 10.70 -39.80
N GLU A 187 -7.24 11.94 -39.36
CA GLU A 187 -6.50 12.58 -38.27
C GLU A 187 -7.39 12.77 -37.04
N GLY A 188 -6.82 12.84 -35.84
CA GLY A 188 -7.60 13.12 -34.65
C GLY A 188 -6.90 13.97 -33.61
N LYS A 189 -7.68 14.77 -32.89
CA LYS A 189 -7.21 15.76 -31.93
C LYS A 189 -8.08 15.78 -30.69
N LEU A 190 -7.48 15.50 -29.54
CA LEU A 190 -8.17 15.62 -28.26
C LEU A 190 -8.53 17.09 -28.02
N LEU A 191 -9.81 17.36 -27.78
CA LEU A 191 -10.29 18.68 -27.40
C LEU A 191 -10.00 18.92 -25.92
N ASP A 192 -9.17 19.92 -25.64
CA ASP A 192 -9.00 20.48 -24.31
C ASP A 192 -10.31 21.22 -23.95
N ASP A 193 -11.25 20.52 -23.29
CA ASP A 193 -12.50 21.10 -22.78
C ASP A 193 -12.21 21.96 -21.54
N VAL A 194 -11.63 23.13 -21.82
CA VAL A 194 -11.38 24.23 -20.89
C VAL A 194 -12.53 25.22 -21.05
N ARG A 195 -13.65 24.94 -20.38
CA ARG A 195 -14.48 26.02 -19.85
C ARG A 195 -13.80 26.55 -18.59
N PRO A 196 -13.22 27.76 -18.59
CA PRO A 196 -12.72 28.37 -17.37
C PRO A 196 -13.92 28.72 -16.48
N GLY A 197 -14.14 27.93 -15.43
CA GLY A 197 -14.96 28.40 -14.31
C GLY A 197 -14.30 29.64 -13.70
N PRO A 198 -15.03 30.74 -13.44
CA PRO A 198 -14.44 31.96 -12.91
C PRO A 198 -13.97 31.72 -11.46
N GLY A 199 -12.66 31.60 -11.24
CA GLY A 199 -12.09 31.57 -9.89
C GLY A 199 -10.83 30.74 -9.66
N LEU A 200 -10.43 29.83 -10.56
CA LEU A 200 -9.21 29.02 -10.38
C LEU A 200 -8.06 29.49 -11.28
N SER A 201 -6.98 29.90 -10.62
CA SER A 201 -5.75 30.43 -11.24
C SER A 201 -5.05 29.39 -12.13
N ARG A 202 -4.60 29.84 -13.31
CA ARG A 202 -3.72 29.06 -14.19
C ARG A 202 -2.37 28.83 -13.51
N CYS A 203 -2.11 27.61 -13.05
CA CYS A 203 -0.76 27.09 -12.96
C CYS A 203 -0.38 26.52 -14.34
N PRO A 204 0.61 27.10 -15.07
CA PRO A 204 1.10 26.50 -16.31
C PRO A 204 1.96 25.28 -15.96
N GLY A 205 1.33 24.11 -15.89
CA GLY A 205 2.04 22.85 -15.70
C GLY A 205 2.97 22.54 -16.88
N PRO A 206 4.16 21.95 -16.64
CA PRO A 206 5.12 21.65 -17.69
C PRO A 206 4.57 20.61 -18.68
N SER A 207 4.93 20.77 -19.95
CA SER A 207 4.80 19.79 -21.04
C SER A 207 3.63 18.81 -20.93
N LYS A 208 2.41 19.28 -21.26
CA LYS A 208 1.32 18.39 -21.71
C LYS A 208 1.83 17.55 -22.90
N GLN A 209 2.32 16.34 -22.66
CA GLN A 209 2.43 15.33 -23.71
C GLN A 209 1.02 15.04 -24.21
N LYS A 210 0.65 15.67 -25.34
CA LYS A 210 -0.64 15.46 -25.97
C LYS A 210 -0.69 14.01 -26.40
N ARG A 211 -1.59 13.23 -25.78
CA ARG A 211 -1.83 11.84 -26.17
C ARG A 211 -2.20 11.80 -27.66
N LYS A 212 -1.50 10.95 -28.41
CA LYS A 212 -1.63 10.82 -29.86
C LYS A 212 -3.00 10.26 -30.25
N PHE A 213 -3.50 10.60 -31.43
CA PHE A 213 -4.77 10.05 -31.96
C PHE A 213 -4.84 8.52 -31.82
N SER A 214 -3.82 7.82 -32.31
CA SER A 214 -3.82 6.35 -32.31
C SER A 214 -3.79 5.74 -30.90
N SER A 215 -3.42 6.51 -29.86
CA SER A 215 -3.38 6.09 -28.44
C SER A 215 -4.74 5.76 -27.82
N PHE A 216 -5.83 6.11 -28.51
CA PHE A 216 -7.20 5.85 -28.08
C PHE A 216 -7.83 4.61 -28.75
N PHE A 217 -7.16 4.01 -29.75
CA PHE A 217 -7.72 2.92 -30.55
C PHE A 217 -6.87 1.66 -30.47
N LYS A 218 -7.56 0.53 -30.35
CA LYS A 218 -7.00 -0.82 -30.46
C LYS A 218 -6.83 -1.21 -31.93
N SER A 219 -7.73 -0.77 -32.80
CA SER A 219 -7.57 -0.89 -34.25
C SER A 219 -8.40 0.14 -35.02
N LEU A 220 -8.01 0.33 -36.27
CA LEU A 220 -8.75 1.04 -37.31
C LEU A 220 -8.82 0.11 -38.51
N VAL A 221 -10.02 -0.12 -39.04
CA VAL A 221 -10.23 -0.80 -40.32
C VAL A 221 -10.92 0.17 -41.27
N ILE A 222 -10.44 0.23 -42.51
CA ILE A 222 -11.06 1.00 -43.59
C ILE A 222 -11.45 -0.01 -44.66
N GLU A 223 -12.76 -0.21 -44.81
CA GLU A 223 -13.37 -1.02 -45.85
C GLU A 223 -13.74 -0.09 -47.02
N LEU A 224 -13.27 -0.42 -48.21
CA LEU A 224 -13.56 0.22 -49.49
C LEU A 224 -14.57 -0.64 -50.25
N ASP A 225 -15.08 -0.10 -51.36
CA ASP A 225 -15.95 -0.86 -52.25
C ASP A 225 -15.24 -2.10 -52.83
N LYS A 226 -15.79 -3.28 -52.50
CA LYS A 226 -15.25 -4.57 -52.88
C LYS A 226 -15.30 -4.81 -54.39
N ASP A 227 -16.27 -4.23 -55.09
CA ASP A 227 -16.44 -4.43 -56.53
C ASP A 227 -15.42 -3.60 -57.34
N LEU A 228 -14.89 -2.50 -56.77
CA LEU A 228 -13.82 -1.71 -57.39
C LEU A 228 -12.40 -2.21 -57.07
N TYR A 229 -12.13 -2.67 -55.85
CA TYR A 229 -10.77 -3.03 -55.42
C TYR A 229 -10.54 -4.54 -55.26
N GLY A 230 -11.57 -5.37 -55.45
CA GLY A 230 -11.48 -6.82 -55.30
C GLY A 230 -11.26 -7.29 -53.85
N PRO A 231 -11.26 -8.61 -53.64
CA PRO A 231 -11.24 -9.20 -52.29
C PRO A 231 -10.00 -8.86 -51.47
N ASP A 232 -8.84 -8.62 -52.11
CA ASP A 232 -7.57 -8.47 -51.39
C ASP A 232 -7.14 -7.02 -51.15
N ASN A 233 -7.63 -6.05 -51.93
CA ASN A 233 -7.23 -4.63 -51.80
C ASN A 233 -8.30 -3.70 -51.23
N HIS A 234 -9.56 -4.15 -51.13
CA HIS A 234 -10.66 -3.34 -50.58
C HIS A 234 -10.52 -3.06 -49.08
N LEU A 235 -9.64 -3.73 -48.34
CA LEU A 235 -9.61 -3.67 -46.88
C LEU A 235 -8.22 -3.22 -46.39
N VAL A 236 -8.18 -2.22 -45.51
CA VAL A 236 -6.96 -1.69 -44.90
C VAL A 236 -7.08 -1.74 -43.38
N GLU A 237 -6.27 -2.57 -42.74
CA GLU A 237 -6.27 -2.77 -41.28
C GLU A 237 -5.04 -2.18 -40.62
N TRP A 238 -5.26 -1.50 -39.49
CA TRP A 238 -4.22 -1.15 -38.54
C TRP A 238 -4.59 -1.69 -37.16
N HIS A 239 -3.72 -2.50 -36.57
CA HIS A 239 -3.86 -3.02 -35.21
C HIS A 239 -2.74 -2.50 -34.31
N ARG A 240 -3.11 -2.03 -33.11
CA ARG A 240 -2.17 -1.63 -32.07
C ARG A 240 -1.43 -2.85 -31.52
N THR A 241 -0.12 -2.89 -31.70
CA THR A 241 0.80 -3.81 -31.00
C THR A 241 1.57 -3.07 -29.90
N PRO A 242 2.17 -3.76 -28.91
CA PRO A 242 2.98 -3.12 -27.86
C PRO A 242 4.21 -2.34 -28.38
N THR A 243 4.63 -2.59 -29.62
CA THR A 243 5.76 -1.91 -30.28
C THR A 243 5.32 -0.84 -31.29
N THR A 244 4.01 -0.63 -31.48
CA THR A 244 3.51 0.35 -32.46
C THR A 244 3.81 1.79 -32.01
N GLN A 245 4.46 2.56 -32.88
CA GLN A 245 4.67 3.99 -32.67
C GLN A 245 3.33 4.75 -32.75
N GLU A 246 3.07 5.64 -31.79
CA GLU A 246 1.82 6.39 -31.76
C GLU A 246 1.83 7.60 -32.71
N THR A 247 0.73 7.79 -33.45
CA THR A 247 0.58 8.79 -34.52
C THR A 247 -0.68 9.63 -34.33
N ASP A 248 -0.70 10.85 -34.89
CA ASP A 248 -1.87 11.74 -34.84
C ASP A 248 -2.85 11.52 -36.01
N GLY A 249 -2.51 10.65 -36.96
CA GLY A 249 -3.39 10.26 -38.06
C GLY A 249 -2.84 9.11 -38.89
N PHE A 250 -3.66 8.69 -39.86
CA PHE A 250 -3.35 7.70 -40.88
C PHE A 250 -3.65 8.27 -42.27
N GLN A 251 -2.85 7.88 -43.26
CA GLN A 251 -2.95 8.33 -44.64
C GLN A 251 -2.94 7.08 -45.53
N VAL A 252 -3.98 6.91 -46.36
CA VAL A 252 -4.12 5.79 -47.29
C VAL A 252 -4.22 6.35 -48.70
N LYS A 253 -3.37 5.90 -49.60
CA LYS A 253 -3.37 6.28 -51.02
C LYS A 253 -3.59 5.05 -51.89
N ARG A 254 -4.51 5.13 -52.86
CA ARG A 254 -4.74 4.09 -53.87
C ARG A 254 -4.96 4.73 -55.25
N PRO A 255 -4.66 4.02 -56.35
CA PRO A 255 -5.05 4.44 -57.70
C PRO A 255 -6.57 4.32 -57.86
N GLY A 256 -7.15 5.16 -58.72
CA GLY A 256 -8.57 5.16 -59.06
C GLY A 256 -9.07 6.57 -59.39
N ASP A 257 -9.98 6.65 -60.36
CA ASP A 257 -10.60 7.85 -60.93
C ASP A 257 -12.12 7.94 -60.68
N LEU A 258 -12.70 6.92 -60.04
CA LEU A 258 -14.11 6.88 -59.63
C LEU A 258 -14.28 7.25 -58.15
N SER A 259 -15.45 7.82 -57.81
CA SER A 259 -15.82 8.08 -56.41
C SER A 259 -16.10 6.77 -55.67
N VAL A 260 -15.47 6.58 -54.51
CA VAL A 260 -15.49 5.31 -53.75
C VAL A 260 -16.21 5.51 -52.41
N ARG A 261 -17.18 4.64 -52.09
CA ARG A 261 -17.72 4.57 -50.72
C ARG A 261 -16.74 3.83 -49.81
N CYS A 262 -16.47 4.38 -48.63
CA CYS A 262 -15.67 3.71 -47.61
C CYS A 262 -16.35 3.73 -46.24
N THR A 263 -16.12 2.67 -45.48
CA THR A 263 -16.61 2.47 -44.12
C THR A 263 -15.40 2.41 -43.19
N LEU A 264 -15.31 3.35 -42.25
CA LEU A 264 -14.28 3.36 -41.23
C LEU A 264 -14.83 2.69 -39.96
N LEU A 265 -14.19 1.62 -39.50
CA LEU A 265 -14.51 0.92 -38.26
C LEU A 265 -13.39 1.19 -37.24
N LEU A 266 -13.69 2.02 -36.24
CA LEU A 266 -12.75 2.38 -35.18
C LEU A 266 -13.04 1.59 -33.90
N MET A 267 -12.11 0.73 -33.48
CA MET A 267 -12.20 0.01 -32.19
C MET A 267 -11.44 0.77 -31.10
N LEU A 268 -12.15 1.33 -30.12
CA LEU A 268 -11.54 2.03 -28.97
C LEU A 268 -10.77 1.07 -28.04
N ASP A 269 -9.64 1.54 -27.51
CA ASP A 269 -8.87 0.82 -26.49
C ASP A 269 -9.34 1.18 -25.07
N TYR A 270 -10.35 0.45 -24.58
CA TYR A 270 -10.85 0.61 -23.22
C TYR A 270 -9.92 -0.05 -22.19
N GLN A 271 -9.39 0.73 -21.27
CA GLN A 271 -8.55 0.24 -20.15
C GLN A 271 -9.15 0.63 -18.78
N PRO A 272 -9.80 -0.25 -18.00
CA PRO A 272 -9.93 -1.69 -18.21
C PRO A 272 -10.84 -2.03 -19.40
N PRO A 273 -10.70 -3.24 -19.99
CA PRO A 273 -11.55 -3.71 -21.06
C PRO A 273 -13.04 -3.59 -20.73
N GLN A 274 -13.78 -2.95 -21.64
CA GLN A 274 -15.23 -2.91 -21.62
C GLN A 274 -15.80 -3.92 -22.61
N PHE A 275 -16.98 -4.45 -22.28
CA PHE A 275 -17.68 -5.48 -23.02
C PHE A 275 -19.10 -5.00 -23.31
N LYS A 276 -19.63 -5.37 -24.48
CA LYS A 276 -21.06 -5.22 -24.77
C LYS A 276 -21.81 -6.37 -24.10
N LEU A 277 -22.90 -6.05 -23.41
CA LEU A 277 -23.73 -7.07 -22.77
C LEU A 277 -24.69 -7.67 -23.80
N ASP A 278 -25.03 -8.95 -23.64
CA ASP A 278 -26.18 -9.55 -24.31
C ASP A 278 -27.44 -8.66 -24.15
N PRO A 279 -28.27 -8.42 -25.19
CA PRO A 279 -29.40 -7.49 -25.12
C PRO A 279 -30.40 -7.74 -23.98
N ARG A 280 -30.54 -8.99 -23.52
CA ARG A 280 -31.44 -9.39 -22.43
C ARG A 280 -30.85 -8.96 -21.09
N LEU A 281 -29.55 -9.25 -20.88
CA LEU A 281 -28.81 -8.79 -19.70
C LEU A 281 -28.64 -7.27 -19.67
N ALA A 282 -28.40 -6.65 -20.83
CA ALA A 282 -28.27 -5.20 -20.97
C ALA A 282 -29.54 -4.47 -20.51
N ARG A 283 -30.72 -4.98 -20.93
CA ARG A 283 -32.03 -4.47 -20.51
C ARG A 283 -32.29 -4.69 -19.02
N LEU A 284 -31.86 -5.83 -18.46
CA LEU A 284 -32.05 -6.14 -17.04
C LEU A 284 -31.24 -5.21 -16.13
N LEU A 285 -29.99 -4.93 -16.49
CA LEU A 285 -29.06 -4.13 -15.68
C LEU A 285 -29.09 -2.63 -16.01
N GLY A 286 -29.74 -2.23 -17.11
CA GLY A 286 -29.70 -0.85 -17.61
C GLY A 286 -28.34 -0.43 -18.17
N LEU A 287 -27.52 -1.40 -18.63
CA LEU A 287 -26.13 -1.19 -19.06
C LEU A 287 -25.89 -1.78 -20.45
N HIS A 288 -25.44 -0.98 -21.40
CA HIS A 288 -25.13 -1.46 -22.76
C HIS A 288 -23.69 -1.96 -22.90
N THR A 289 -22.72 -1.14 -22.49
CA THR A 289 -21.28 -1.43 -22.55
C THR A 289 -20.61 -1.00 -21.25
N GLN A 290 -19.91 -1.92 -20.58
CA GLN A 290 -19.26 -1.65 -19.29
C GLN A 290 -18.06 -2.58 -19.02
N SER A 291 -17.24 -2.23 -18.01
CA SER A 291 -16.18 -3.13 -17.53
C SER A 291 -16.77 -4.33 -16.79
N ARG A 292 -16.09 -5.50 -16.84
CA ARG A 292 -16.55 -6.74 -16.17
C ARG A 292 -16.85 -6.56 -14.68
N SER A 293 -16.07 -5.75 -13.98
CA SER A 293 -16.28 -5.43 -12.55
C SER A 293 -17.58 -4.64 -12.34
N ALA A 294 -17.83 -3.60 -13.15
CA ALA A 294 -19.04 -2.80 -13.08
C ALA A 294 -20.30 -3.62 -13.41
N ILE A 295 -20.21 -4.56 -14.36
CA ILE A 295 -21.32 -5.47 -14.72
C ILE A 295 -21.66 -6.40 -13.54
N VAL A 296 -20.65 -7.00 -12.90
CA VAL A 296 -20.86 -7.83 -11.69
C VAL A 296 -21.43 -7.01 -10.53
N GLN A 297 -21.00 -5.76 -10.35
CA GLN A 297 -21.57 -4.86 -9.34
C GLN A 297 -23.04 -4.50 -9.63
N ALA A 298 -23.40 -4.23 -10.88
CA ALA A 298 -24.78 -3.97 -11.28
C ALA A 298 -25.68 -5.20 -11.10
N LEU A 299 -25.19 -6.39 -11.47
CA LEU A 299 -25.89 -7.66 -11.21
C LEU A 299 -26.07 -7.91 -9.69
N TRP A 300 -25.07 -7.60 -8.88
CA TRP A 300 -25.18 -7.69 -7.41
C TRP A 300 -26.20 -6.69 -6.86
N GLN A 301 -26.25 -5.47 -7.41
CA GLN A 301 -27.25 -4.47 -7.03
C GLN A 301 -28.67 -4.92 -7.42
N TYR A 302 -28.85 -5.56 -8.58
CA TYR A 302 -30.12 -6.17 -8.99
C TYR A 302 -30.56 -7.26 -8.00
N VAL A 303 -29.68 -8.21 -7.70
CA VAL A 303 -29.93 -9.31 -6.73
C VAL A 303 -30.31 -8.78 -5.36
N LYS A 304 -29.65 -7.72 -4.86
CA LYS A 304 -30.00 -7.06 -3.60
C LYS A 304 -31.35 -6.36 -3.63
N THR A 305 -31.61 -5.60 -4.69
CA THR A 305 -32.85 -4.80 -4.83
C THR A 305 -34.07 -5.70 -4.85
N ASN A 306 -34.00 -6.82 -5.59
CA ASN A 306 -35.07 -7.81 -5.71
C ASN A 306 -35.02 -8.91 -4.64
N ARG A 307 -34.11 -8.82 -3.66
CA ARG A 307 -33.93 -9.78 -2.55
C ARG A 307 -33.77 -11.24 -3.01
N LEU A 308 -33.04 -11.46 -4.11
CA LEU A 308 -32.84 -12.78 -4.73
C LEU A 308 -31.76 -13.63 -4.04
N GLN A 309 -31.04 -13.08 -3.05
CA GLN A 309 -30.11 -13.86 -2.24
C GLN A 309 -30.88 -14.78 -1.30
N ASP A 310 -30.50 -16.05 -1.25
CA ASP A 310 -31.12 -17.05 -0.39
C ASP A 310 -30.93 -16.72 1.11
N SER A 311 -31.98 -16.90 1.90
CA SER A 311 -32.04 -16.54 3.32
C SER A 311 -31.26 -17.51 4.22
N HIS A 312 -31.15 -18.78 3.82
CA HIS A 312 -30.47 -19.82 4.58
C HIS A 312 -29.04 -20.01 4.09
N ASP A 313 -28.82 -20.00 2.77
CA ASP A 313 -27.51 -20.19 2.17
C ASP A 313 -27.09 -18.98 1.33
N LYS A 314 -26.40 -18.03 1.98
CA LYS A 314 -25.98 -16.76 1.38
C LYS A 314 -25.00 -16.91 0.20
N GLU A 315 -24.50 -18.12 -0.10
CA GLU A 315 -23.69 -18.37 -1.30
C GLU A 315 -24.52 -18.51 -2.59
N TYR A 316 -25.85 -18.66 -2.48
CA TYR A 316 -26.75 -18.83 -3.61
C TYR A 316 -27.68 -17.63 -3.88
N ILE A 317 -27.97 -17.44 -5.16
CA ILE A 317 -29.02 -16.59 -5.71
C ILE A 317 -30.14 -17.51 -6.19
N ASN A 318 -31.35 -17.25 -5.73
CA ASN A 318 -32.58 -17.84 -6.24
C ASN A 318 -33.09 -16.91 -7.37
N GLY A 319 -32.91 -17.33 -8.62
CA GLY A 319 -33.17 -16.49 -9.78
C GLY A 319 -34.67 -16.24 -9.98
N ASP A 320 -35.06 -14.99 -10.25
CA ASP A 320 -36.40 -14.67 -10.73
C ASP A 320 -36.59 -15.03 -12.22
N LYS A 321 -37.78 -14.77 -12.75
CA LYS A 321 -38.14 -15.06 -14.15
C LYS A 321 -37.17 -14.45 -15.18
N TYR A 322 -36.60 -13.28 -14.91
CA TYR A 322 -35.68 -12.62 -15.84
C TYR A 322 -34.25 -13.14 -15.69
N PHE A 323 -33.81 -13.38 -14.45
CA PHE A 323 -32.53 -14.00 -14.16
C PHE A 323 -32.44 -15.42 -14.74
N GLN A 324 -33.48 -16.23 -14.54
CA GLN A 324 -33.60 -17.58 -15.09
C GLN A 324 -33.54 -17.56 -16.62
N GLN A 325 -34.21 -16.61 -17.25
CA GLN A 325 -34.18 -16.44 -18.70
C GLN A 325 -32.78 -16.18 -19.24
N ILE A 326 -31.92 -15.46 -18.51
CA ILE A 326 -30.59 -15.02 -19.00
C ILE A 326 -29.50 -16.05 -18.70
N PHE A 327 -29.57 -16.71 -17.53
CA PHE A 327 -28.53 -17.65 -17.08
C PHE A 327 -28.92 -19.13 -17.22
N ASP A 328 -30.14 -19.41 -17.73
CA ASP A 328 -30.73 -20.75 -17.90
C ASP A 328 -30.64 -21.63 -16.65
N CYS A 329 -30.73 -21.02 -15.46
CA CYS A 329 -30.69 -21.73 -14.18
C CYS A 329 -31.64 -21.11 -13.13
N PRO A 330 -32.39 -21.95 -12.36
CA PRO A 330 -33.29 -21.49 -11.29
C PRO A 330 -32.52 -20.99 -10.06
N ARG A 331 -31.31 -21.50 -9.83
CA ARG A 331 -30.45 -21.19 -8.69
C ARG A 331 -29.00 -21.13 -9.16
N LEU A 332 -28.25 -20.12 -8.74
CA LEU A 332 -26.86 -19.89 -9.14
C LEU A 332 -25.99 -19.55 -7.94
N LYS A 333 -24.76 -20.08 -7.87
CA LYS A 333 -23.80 -19.74 -6.82
C LYS A 333 -23.01 -18.47 -7.16
N PHE A 334 -22.72 -17.60 -6.18
CA PHE A 334 -21.97 -16.35 -6.44
C PHE A 334 -20.61 -16.56 -7.10
N SER A 335 -19.90 -17.65 -6.79
CA SER A 335 -18.62 -18.00 -7.39
C SER A 335 -18.68 -18.36 -8.88
N GLU A 336 -19.87 -18.76 -9.37
CA GLU A 336 -20.07 -19.17 -10.77
C GLU A 336 -20.43 -17.99 -11.68
N ILE A 337 -20.91 -16.88 -11.11
CA ILE A 337 -21.30 -15.67 -11.85
C ILE A 337 -20.21 -15.22 -12.84
N PRO A 338 -18.91 -15.09 -12.48
CA PRO A 338 -17.92 -14.62 -13.43
C PRO A 338 -17.77 -15.54 -14.64
N GLN A 339 -17.88 -16.86 -14.43
CA GLN A 339 -17.78 -17.87 -15.48
C GLN A 339 -19.00 -17.82 -16.39
N ARG A 340 -20.22 -17.90 -15.83
CA ARG A 340 -21.49 -17.81 -16.58
C ARG A 340 -21.61 -16.50 -17.36
N LEU A 341 -21.18 -15.39 -16.77
CA LEU A 341 -21.18 -14.09 -17.42
C LEU A 341 -20.29 -14.05 -18.67
N THR A 342 -19.22 -14.86 -18.77
CA THR A 342 -18.30 -14.86 -19.92
C THR A 342 -19.02 -15.04 -21.26
N ALA A 343 -20.02 -15.91 -21.33
CA ALA A 343 -20.78 -16.18 -22.55
C ALA A 343 -21.74 -15.03 -22.94
N LEU A 344 -22.03 -14.13 -22.00
CA LEU A 344 -22.93 -12.97 -22.16
C LEU A 344 -22.17 -11.65 -22.36
N LEU A 345 -20.83 -11.70 -22.42
CA LEU A 345 -19.95 -10.56 -22.67
C LEU A 345 -19.37 -10.64 -24.08
N LEU A 346 -19.92 -9.82 -24.97
CA LEU A 346 -19.46 -9.67 -26.34
C LEU A 346 -18.36 -8.58 -26.42
N PRO A 347 -17.52 -8.58 -27.47
CA PRO A 347 -16.67 -7.43 -27.76
C PRO A 347 -17.52 -6.16 -27.92
N PRO A 348 -17.01 -4.97 -27.54
CA PRO A 348 -17.69 -3.71 -27.75
C PRO A 348 -17.81 -3.43 -29.26
N ASP A 349 -18.93 -2.84 -29.68
CA ASP A 349 -19.16 -2.51 -31.09
C ASP A 349 -18.16 -1.43 -31.57
N PRO A 350 -17.63 -1.55 -32.80
CA PRO A 350 -16.80 -0.52 -33.40
C PRO A 350 -17.62 0.74 -33.67
N ILE A 351 -16.96 1.90 -33.66
CA ILE A 351 -17.56 3.14 -34.18
C ILE A 351 -17.49 3.06 -35.69
N VAL A 352 -18.66 2.98 -36.34
CA VAL A 352 -18.79 2.90 -37.80
C VAL A 352 -19.07 4.29 -38.37
N ILE A 353 -18.24 4.73 -39.30
CA ILE A 353 -18.39 6.01 -40.01
C ILE A 353 -18.39 5.75 -41.52
N ASN A 354 -19.50 6.06 -42.17
CA ASN A 354 -19.64 5.95 -43.61
C ASN A 354 -19.17 7.26 -44.25
N HIS A 355 -18.25 7.19 -45.20
CA HIS A 355 -17.71 8.32 -45.94
C HIS A 355 -17.69 7.99 -47.45
N VAL A 356 -17.64 9.03 -48.29
CA VAL A 356 -17.54 8.87 -49.74
C VAL A 356 -16.36 9.71 -50.20
N ILE A 357 -15.36 9.04 -50.75
CA ILE A 357 -14.20 9.64 -51.39
C ILE A 357 -14.69 10.19 -52.73
N SER A 358 -14.95 11.49 -52.81
CA SER A 358 -15.28 12.16 -54.07
C SER A 358 -13.99 12.49 -54.85
N VAL A 359 -14.07 12.36 -56.17
CA VAL A 359 -13.04 12.83 -57.12
C VAL A 359 -13.25 14.28 -57.56
N ASP A 360 -14.40 14.89 -57.24
CA ASP A 360 -14.75 16.24 -57.67
C ASP A 360 -13.81 17.31 -57.08
N PRO A 361 -13.23 18.21 -57.90
CA PRO A 361 -12.35 19.28 -57.43
C PRO A 361 -12.98 20.23 -56.39
N SER A 362 -14.31 20.35 -56.39
CA SER A 362 -15.07 21.17 -55.42
C SER A 362 -15.08 20.58 -54.00
N ASP A 363 -14.94 19.26 -53.86
CA ASP A 363 -15.12 18.56 -52.59
C ASP A 363 -13.81 18.28 -51.86
N GLN A 364 -12.66 18.44 -52.52
CA GLN A 364 -11.31 18.21 -51.96
C GLN A 364 -10.95 19.05 -50.72
N LYS A 365 -11.77 20.04 -50.35
CA LYS A 365 -11.60 20.88 -49.14
C LYS A 365 -12.61 20.60 -48.03
N LYS A 366 -13.51 19.63 -48.21
CA LYS A 366 -14.55 19.28 -47.22
C LYS A 366 -14.01 18.26 -46.21
N THR A 367 -13.52 18.73 -45.06
CA THR A 367 -13.16 17.85 -43.95
C THR A 367 -14.39 17.48 -43.12
N ALA A 368 -14.79 16.22 -43.14
CA ALA A 368 -15.82 15.69 -42.25
C ALA A 368 -15.29 15.61 -40.81
N CYS A 369 -16.06 16.11 -39.85
CA CYS A 369 -15.66 16.23 -38.44
C CYS A 369 -16.60 15.44 -37.54
N TYR A 370 -16.06 14.55 -36.70
CA TYR A 370 -16.83 13.72 -35.76
C TYR A 370 -16.27 13.85 -34.35
N ASP A 371 -17.12 14.05 -33.34
CA ASP A 371 -16.72 14.08 -31.93
C ASP A 371 -16.99 12.72 -31.28
N ILE A 372 -15.94 12.08 -30.75
CA ILE A 372 -15.99 10.79 -30.05
C ILE A 372 -15.67 11.02 -28.57
N ASP A 373 -16.52 10.54 -27.66
CA ASP A 373 -16.22 10.57 -26.23
C ASP A 373 -15.19 9.48 -25.87
N VAL A 374 -14.00 9.89 -25.43
CA VAL A 374 -12.91 9.02 -24.97
C VAL A 374 -12.61 9.22 -23.50
N GLU A 375 -12.20 8.17 -22.81
CA GLU A 375 -11.82 8.25 -21.40
C GLU A 375 -10.30 8.52 -21.25
N VAL A 376 -9.95 9.65 -20.64
CA VAL A 376 -8.57 10.07 -20.39
C VAL A 376 -8.24 9.92 -18.91
N GLU A 377 -7.05 9.40 -18.60
CA GLU A 377 -6.58 9.26 -17.23
C GLU A 377 -6.22 10.62 -16.61
N GLU A 378 -6.61 10.86 -15.35
CA GLU A 378 -6.47 12.16 -14.71
C GLU A 378 -5.02 12.45 -14.26
N PRO A 379 -4.45 13.65 -14.53
CA PRO A 379 -3.09 14.01 -14.12
C PRO A 379 -2.80 13.86 -12.62
N LEU A 380 -3.84 13.94 -11.79
CA LEU A 380 -3.78 13.78 -10.33
C LEU A 380 -3.21 12.40 -9.92
N LYS A 381 -3.45 11.35 -10.73
CA LYS A 381 -2.91 9.99 -10.49
C LYS A 381 -1.38 10.00 -10.41
N GLY A 382 -0.71 10.76 -11.28
CA GLY A 382 0.75 10.89 -11.29
C GLY A 382 1.28 11.60 -10.04
N GLN A 383 0.59 12.67 -9.61
CA GLN A 383 0.93 13.42 -8.38
C GLN A 383 0.75 12.55 -7.13
N MET A 384 -0.37 11.83 -7.04
CA MET A 384 -0.64 10.88 -5.95
C MET A 384 0.38 9.75 -5.90
N SER A 385 0.76 9.16 -7.04
CA SER A 385 1.80 8.14 -7.11
C SER A 385 3.16 8.69 -6.64
N SER A 386 3.55 9.88 -7.11
CA SER A 386 4.76 10.58 -6.65
C SER A 386 4.77 10.83 -5.14
N PHE A 387 3.64 11.27 -4.57
CA PHE A 387 3.49 11.46 -3.12
C PHE A 387 3.67 10.15 -2.34
N LEU A 388 3.14 9.02 -2.83
CA LEU A 388 3.30 7.72 -2.17
C LEU A 388 4.73 7.17 -2.23
N LEU A 389 5.44 7.43 -3.33
CA LEU A 389 6.82 7.02 -3.56
C LEU A 389 7.84 7.96 -2.90
N SER A 390 7.44 9.18 -2.55
CA SER A 390 8.28 10.12 -1.81
C SER A 390 8.64 9.55 -0.44
N THR A 391 9.90 9.16 -0.30
CA THR A 391 10.57 8.88 0.98
C THR A 391 11.46 10.05 1.42
N ALA A 392 11.25 11.23 0.82
CA ALA A 392 12.02 12.44 1.09
C ALA A 392 12.10 12.70 2.61
N ASN A 393 13.31 13.01 3.08
CA ASN A 393 13.63 13.38 4.45
C ASN A 393 13.47 12.26 5.50
N GLN A 394 13.11 11.02 5.14
CA GLN A 394 13.00 9.91 6.11
C GLN A 394 14.34 9.61 6.82
N GLN A 395 15.47 9.80 6.13
CA GLN A 395 16.82 9.65 6.70
C GLN A 395 17.15 10.78 7.69
N GLU A 396 16.79 12.02 7.36
CA GLU A 396 16.98 13.20 8.21
C GLU A 396 16.13 13.08 9.49
N ILE A 397 14.87 12.65 9.36
CA ILE A 397 13.98 12.34 10.50
C ILE A 397 14.62 11.28 11.41
N SER A 398 15.20 10.22 10.85
CA SER A 398 15.89 9.17 11.62
C SER A 398 17.15 9.68 12.35
N ALA A 399 17.87 10.64 11.75
CA ALA A 399 19.03 11.28 12.36
C ALA A 399 18.61 12.22 13.51
N LEU A 400 17.59 13.06 13.30
CA LEU A 400 17.01 13.92 14.32
C LEU A 400 16.44 13.10 15.48
N ASP A 401 15.74 12.00 15.20
CA ASP A 401 15.28 11.06 16.22
C ASP A 401 16.45 10.50 17.02
N SER A 402 17.53 10.04 16.38
CA SER A 402 18.71 9.53 17.09
C SER A 402 19.26 10.57 18.08
N LYS A 403 19.40 11.82 17.62
CA LYS A 403 19.86 12.95 18.44
C LYS A 403 18.91 13.27 19.61
N ILE A 404 17.60 13.15 19.42
CA ILE A 404 16.60 13.32 20.51
C ILE A 404 16.83 12.25 21.59
N HIS A 405 17.01 10.98 21.22
CA HIS A 405 17.24 9.90 22.18
C HIS A 405 18.55 10.11 22.97
N GLU A 406 19.66 10.42 22.28
CA GLU A 406 20.96 10.72 22.90
C GLU A 406 20.86 11.91 23.89
N THR A 407 20.11 12.95 23.52
CA THR A 407 19.88 14.12 24.38
C THR A 407 19.06 13.75 25.62
N ILE A 408 18.01 12.94 25.48
CA ILE A 408 17.19 12.46 26.61
C ILE A 408 18.01 11.58 27.56
N GLU A 409 18.87 10.70 27.02
CA GLU A 409 19.76 9.88 27.84
C GLU A 409 20.74 10.75 28.64
N SER A 410 21.35 11.76 28.01
CA SER A 410 22.21 12.75 28.68
C SER A 410 21.46 13.52 29.78
N ILE A 411 20.23 14.00 29.51
CA ILE A 411 19.37 14.65 30.51
C ILE A 411 19.10 13.71 31.71
N ASN A 412 18.83 12.43 31.46
CA ASN A 412 18.61 11.45 32.52
C ASN A 412 19.87 11.22 33.37
N GLN A 413 21.05 11.12 32.76
CA GLN A 413 22.33 10.98 33.47
C GLN A 413 22.63 12.22 34.33
N LEU A 414 22.50 13.42 33.75
CA LEU A 414 22.68 14.70 34.47
C LEU A 414 21.69 14.85 35.62
N LYS A 415 20.45 14.40 35.45
CA LYS A 415 19.45 14.41 36.53
C LYS A 415 19.82 13.44 37.66
N ILE A 416 20.38 12.26 37.36
CA ILE A 416 20.87 11.33 38.40
C ILE A 416 22.02 11.98 39.19
N GLN A 417 22.97 12.62 38.51
CA GLN A 417 24.08 13.35 39.15
C GLN A 417 23.57 14.52 40.02
N ARG A 418 22.64 15.32 39.50
CA ARG A 418 22.00 16.41 40.25
C ARG A 418 21.30 15.90 41.50
N ASP A 419 20.50 14.84 41.38
CA ASP A 419 19.79 14.26 42.52
C ASP A 419 20.77 13.72 43.58
N PHE A 420 21.84 13.02 43.17
CA PHE A 420 22.92 12.54 44.05
C PHE A 420 23.54 13.69 44.85
N MET A 421 23.93 14.77 44.17
CA MET A 421 24.55 15.94 44.82
C MET A 421 23.56 16.68 45.75
N LEU A 422 22.27 16.73 45.39
CA LEU A 422 21.22 17.31 46.22
C LEU A 422 20.85 16.45 47.44
N SER A 423 20.90 15.12 47.34
CA SER A 423 20.70 14.26 48.52
C SER A 423 21.87 14.37 49.49
N PHE A 424 23.11 14.41 48.98
CA PHE A 424 24.30 14.62 49.80
C PHE A 424 24.30 15.98 50.50
N SER A 425 23.90 17.07 49.83
CA SER A 425 23.89 18.40 50.44
C SER A 425 22.76 18.63 51.45
N ARG A 426 21.70 17.81 51.42
CA ARG A 426 20.57 17.88 52.37
C ARG A 426 20.83 17.13 53.68
N ASP A 427 21.37 15.92 53.60
CA ASP A 427 21.83 15.15 54.76
C ASP A 427 23.07 14.31 54.37
N PRO A 428 24.29 14.86 54.52
CA PRO A 428 25.50 14.15 54.13
C PRO A 428 25.74 12.90 54.98
N LYS A 429 25.29 12.88 56.25
CA LYS A 429 25.53 11.76 57.16
C LYS A 429 24.63 10.57 56.85
N GLY A 430 23.32 10.80 56.74
CA GLY A 430 22.36 9.77 56.32
C GLY A 430 22.67 9.28 54.91
N TYR A 431 22.98 10.20 53.98
CA TYR A 431 23.27 9.83 52.60
C TYR A 431 24.53 8.96 52.44
N ILE A 432 25.62 9.24 53.17
CA ILE A 432 26.80 8.36 53.17
C ILE A 432 26.44 6.96 53.68
N GLN A 433 25.64 6.85 54.75
CA GLN A 433 25.23 5.54 55.29
C GLN A 433 24.39 4.74 54.28
N ASP A 434 23.44 5.39 53.60
CA ASP A 434 22.61 4.74 52.59
C ASP A 434 23.39 4.42 51.31
N LEU A 435 24.37 5.26 50.92
CA LEU A 435 25.29 4.98 49.82
C LEU A 435 26.15 3.74 50.11
N LEU A 436 26.72 3.62 51.32
CA LEU A 436 27.48 2.45 51.75
C LEU A 436 26.62 1.18 51.75
N ARG A 437 25.37 1.27 52.23
CA ARG A 437 24.39 0.17 52.18
C ARG A 437 24.04 -0.24 50.75
N SER A 438 23.85 0.72 49.84
CA SER A 438 23.59 0.43 48.42
C SER A 438 24.80 -0.25 47.79
N GLN A 439 25.99 0.36 47.86
CA GLN A 439 27.20 -0.19 47.27
C GLN A 439 27.54 -1.60 47.81
N SER A 440 27.34 -1.85 49.10
CA SER A 440 27.49 -3.20 49.68
C SER A 440 26.49 -4.20 49.11
N ARG A 441 25.22 -3.80 48.91
CA ARG A 441 24.19 -4.64 48.28
C ARG A 441 24.49 -4.89 46.81
N ASP A 442 24.84 -3.85 46.07
CA ASP A 442 25.13 -3.91 44.64
C ASP A 442 26.35 -4.80 44.38
N LEU A 443 27.40 -4.69 45.22
CA LEU A 443 28.57 -5.58 45.20
C LEU A 443 28.19 -7.05 45.48
N LYS A 444 27.35 -7.31 46.49
CA LYS A 444 26.86 -8.67 46.78
C LYS A 444 26.10 -9.28 45.60
N VAL A 445 25.25 -8.49 44.93
CA VAL A 445 24.52 -8.91 43.72
C VAL A 445 25.46 -9.15 42.54
N MET A 446 26.52 -8.35 42.37
CA MET A 446 27.51 -8.53 41.30
C MET A 446 28.47 -9.71 41.52
N THR A 447 28.57 -10.22 42.76
CA THR A 447 29.52 -11.27 43.14
C THR A 447 28.84 -12.57 43.59
N ASP A 448 27.50 -12.64 43.50
CA ASP A 448 26.65 -13.72 44.04
C ASP A 448 26.91 -14.05 45.52
N VAL A 449 27.46 -13.08 46.29
CA VAL A 449 27.74 -13.24 47.73
C VAL A 449 26.44 -13.09 48.52
N ALA A 450 25.86 -14.24 48.88
CA ALA A 450 24.73 -14.32 49.78
C ALA A 450 25.11 -14.10 51.26
N GLY A 451 24.12 -13.76 52.09
CA GLY A 451 24.28 -13.61 53.54
C GLY A 451 24.78 -12.24 53.99
N ASN A 452 24.88 -12.07 55.31
CA ASN A 452 25.53 -10.93 55.93
C ASN A 452 26.32 -11.42 57.16
N PRO A 453 27.65 -11.64 57.06
CA PRO A 453 28.43 -12.27 58.12
C PRO A 453 28.44 -11.45 59.42
N GLU A 454 28.19 -10.14 59.37
CA GLU A 454 28.06 -9.28 60.55
C GLU A 454 26.70 -9.35 61.25
N GLU A 455 25.66 -9.86 60.58
CA GLU A 455 24.38 -10.22 61.21
C GLU A 455 24.42 -11.66 61.70
N GLU A 456 24.97 -12.59 60.90
CA GLU A 456 25.14 -14.01 61.27
C GLU A 456 26.03 -14.21 62.51
N ARG A 457 26.91 -13.25 62.83
CA ARG A 457 27.69 -13.23 64.09
C ARG A 457 26.86 -12.91 65.34
N ARG A 458 25.64 -12.40 65.21
CA ARG A 458 24.84 -11.88 66.33
C ARG A 458 23.77 -12.88 66.78
N ALA A 459 23.53 -12.98 68.08
CA ALA A 459 22.56 -13.92 68.64
C ALA A 459 21.12 -13.65 68.13
N GLU A 460 20.77 -12.38 67.92
CA GLU A 460 19.46 -11.94 67.45
C GLU A 460 19.10 -12.48 66.05
N PHE A 461 20.10 -12.82 65.24
CA PHE A 461 19.90 -13.45 63.92
C PHE A 461 19.30 -14.86 64.05
N TYR A 462 19.61 -15.58 65.13
CA TYR A 462 19.11 -16.93 65.39
C TYR A 462 17.79 -16.96 66.18
N HIS A 463 17.30 -15.81 66.65
CA HIS A 463 15.97 -15.66 67.26
C HIS A 463 14.83 -15.48 66.23
N GLN A 464 15.14 -15.59 64.93
CA GLN A 464 14.16 -15.45 63.85
C GLN A 464 13.26 -16.70 63.71
N PRO A 465 12.01 -16.57 63.21
CA PRO A 465 11.06 -17.69 63.13
C PRO A 465 11.54 -18.92 62.33
N TRP A 466 12.48 -18.73 61.39
CA TRP A 466 13.05 -19.82 60.60
C TRP A 466 14.02 -20.72 61.39
N SER A 467 14.51 -20.31 62.55
CA SER A 467 15.59 -21.01 63.25
C SER A 467 15.18 -22.40 63.75
N GLN A 468 13.98 -22.54 64.30
CA GLN A 468 13.45 -23.84 64.74
C GLN A 468 13.34 -24.82 63.57
N GLU A 469 12.79 -24.39 62.43
CA GLU A 469 12.67 -25.23 61.24
C GLU A 469 14.05 -25.57 60.65
N ALA A 470 14.96 -24.60 60.59
CA ALA A 470 16.34 -24.81 60.12
C ALA A 470 17.09 -25.83 60.99
N VAL A 471 16.91 -25.79 62.31
CA VAL A 471 17.46 -26.80 63.24
C VAL A 471 16.84 -28.17 62.98
N SER A 472 15.53 -28.29 62.80
CA SER A 472 14.89 -29.57 62.45
C SER A 472 15.39 -30.14 61.11
N ARG A 473 15.51 -29.31 60.08
CA ARG A 473 16.07 -29.70 58.77
C ARG A 473 17.54 -30.12 58.90
N TYR A 474 18.34 -29.39 59.67
CA TYR A 474 19.74 -29.71 59.94
C TYR A 474 19.89 -31.07 60.66
N PHE A 475 19.11 -31.31 61.71
CA PHE A 475 19.10 -32.60 62.41
C PHE A 475 18.69 -33.75 61.50
N TYR A 476 17.64 -33.58 60.69
CA TYR A 476 17.23 -34.60 59.71
C TYR A 476 18.37 -34.95 58.75
N CYS A 477 18.99 -33.94 58.13
CA CYS A 477 20.13 -34.15 57.23
C CYS A 477 21.33 -34.80 57.94
N LYS A 478 21.63 -34.42 59.18
CA LYS A 478 22.72 -35.02 59.97
C LYS A 478 22.45 -36.47 60.37
N ILE A 479 21.21 -36.82 60.69
CA ILE A 479 20.82 -38.21 60.97
C ILE A 479 20.96 -39.07 59.71
N GLN A 480 20.50 -38.58 58.55
CA GLN A 480 20.69 -39.31 57.28
C GLN A 480 22.18 -39.46 56.91
N GLN A 481 22.99 -38.42 57.10
CA GLN A 481 24.44 -38.50 56.90
C GLN A 481 25.09 -39.56 57.82
N ARG A 482 24.79 -39.54 59.12
CA ARG A 482 25.30 -40.55 60.07
C ARG A 482 24.83 -41.97 59.74
N ARG A 483 23.57 -42.12 59.30
CA ARG A 483 23.04 -43.41 58.85
C ARG A 483 23.82 -43.92 57.63
N GLN A 484 24.08 -43.06 56.65
CA GLN A 484 24.83 -43.42 55.45
C GLN A 484 26.29 -43.79 55.76
N GLU A 485 26.95 -43.06 56.67
CA GLU A 485 28.30 -43.40 57.18
C GLU A 485 28.31 -44.78 57.86
N LEU A 486 27.29 -45.07 58.69
CA LEU A 486 27.15 -46.38 59.35
C LEU A 486 26.89 -47.50 58.34
N GLU A 487 25.96 -47.32 57.40
CA GLU A 487 25.66 -48.29 56.34
C GLU A 487 26.90 -48.56 55.47
N GLN A 488 27.68 -47.52 55.10
CA GLN A 488 28.97 -47.70 54.41
C GLN A 488 29.99 -48.49 55.25
N SER A 489 30.13 -48.17 56.55
CA SER A 489 31.05 -48.87 57.45
C SER A 489 30.67 -50.34 57.70
N LEU A 490 29.38 -50.68 57.59
CA LEU A 490 28.86 -52.05 57.70
C LEU A 490 29.03 -52.84 56.40
N VAL A 491 28.88 -52.19 55.24
CA VAL A 491 29.17 -52.82 53.92
C VAL A 491 30.67 -53.15 53.79
N VAL A 492 31.56 -52.25 54.21
CA VAL A 492 33.03 -52.46 54.20
C VAL A 492 33.48 -53.57 55.18
N ARG A 493 32.61 -54.02 56.10
CA ARG A 493 32.87 -55.17 56.99
C ARG A 493 32.35 -56.51 56.45
N ASN A 494 31.57 -56.50 55.37
CA ASN A 494 30.96 -57.69 54.76
C ASN A 494 31.53 -58.00 53.35
N THR A 495 32.69 -57.42 53.02
CA THR A 495 33.53 -57.72 51.86
C THR A 495 34.95 -58.01 52.32
#